data_AF-A0A1G3PBU6-F1
#
_entry.id   AF-A0A1G3PBU6-F1
#
_cell.length_a   1.000
_cell.length_b   1.000
_cell.length_c   1.000
_cell.angle_alpha   90.00
_cell.angle_beta   90.00
_cell.angle_gamma   90.00
#
_symmetry.space_group_name_H-M   'P 1'
#
loop_
_entity.id
_entity.type
_entity.pdbx_description
1 polymer ?
#
loop_
_entity_poly.entity_id
_entity_poly.type
_entity_poly.pdbx_seq_one_letter_code
_entity_poly.pdbx_strand_id
1 'polypeptide(L)'
;MDKSNAMEELNDLKKIMKSTSNKAMKSSGWFFILWGSIWIIGFSVGQFFNNFNIVWSILNIFGIITSIFLSKVLYGKNNKFIFPKILFKIFLISVGVIIFDIIIIWMFNLKTIQNITLLIILSTALCYFIIGVFNNNLLIILAILLVFFCIIGYIFFIKYLYLFAGVSCGSSLILTGVLILNKNETR
;
A
#
# COMPACT_ATOMS: atom_id res chain seq x y z
N MET A 1 -14.20 -39.95 23.46
CA MET A 1 -13.81 -38.90 22.50
C MET A 1 -12.36 -38.56 22.79
N ASP A 2 -11.47 -38.96 21.90
CA ASP A 2 -10.06 -39.21 22.21
C ASP A 2 -9.20 -37.94 22.09
N LYS A 3 -8.37 -37.66 23.10
CA LYS A 3 -7.54 -36.44 23.19
C LYS A 3 -6.57 -36.33 22.02
N SER A 4 -6.21 -37.46 21.40
CA SER A 4 -5.35 -37.56 20.23
C SER A 4 -5.98 -36.90 18.99
N ASN A 5 -7.26 -37.17 18.72
CA ASN A 5 -7.95 -36.62 17.54
C ASN A 5 -8.13 -35.10 17.64
N ALA A 6 -8.37 -34.57 18.85
CA ALA A 6 -8.49 -33.13 19.06
C ALA A 6 -7.15 -32.39 18.86
N MET A 7 -6.01 -33.01 19.18
CA MET A 7 -4.69 -32.43 18.89
C MET A 7 -4.34 -32.48 17.41
N GLU A 8 -4.73 -33.54 16.71
CA GLU A 8 -4.50 -33.70 15.28
C GLU A 8 -5.30 -32.66 14.47
N GLU A 9 -6.58 -32.47 14.80
CA GLU A 9 -7.43 -31.43 14.20
C GLU A 9 -6.89 -30.00 14.48
N LEU A 10 -6.37 -29.74 15.68
CA LEU A 10 -5.75 -28.45 15.99
C LEU A 10 -4.45 -28.21 15.21
N ASN A 11 -3.66 -29.26 14.97
CA ASN A 11 -2.44 -29.16 14.17
C ASN A 11 -2.76 -28.92 12.69
N ASP A 12 -3.78 -29.58 12.14
CA ASP A 12 -4.26 -29.35 10.79
C ASP A 12 -4.85 -27.95 10.62
N LEU A 13 -5.64 -27.47 11.59
CA LEU A 13 -6.12 -26.10 11.60
C LEU A 13 -4.97 -25.08 11.66
N LYS A 14 -3.94 -25.31 12.47
CA LYS A 14 -2.73 -24.47 12.49
C LYS A 14 -2.01 -24.48 11.15
N LYS A 15 -1.92 -25.63 10.47
CA LYS A 15 -1.27 -25.78 9.16
C LYS A 15 -2.04 -25.05 8.06
N ILE A 16 -3.37 -25.13 8.08
CA ILE A 16 -4.26 -24.39 7.16
C ILE A 16 -4.18 -22.87 7.44
N MET A 17 -4.19 -22.44 8.71
CA MET A 17 -4.02 -21.03 9.07
C MET A 17 -2.64 -20.48 8.67
N LYS A 18 -1.56 -21.24 8.90
CA LYS A 18 -0.19 -20.83 8.53
C LYS A 18 -0.04 -20.71 7.01
N SER A 19 -0.59 -21.65 6.23
CA SER A 19 -0.54 -21.59 4.76
C SER A 19 -1.39 -20.44 4.17
N THR A 20 -2.55 -20.16 4.76
CA THR A 20 -3.42 -19.04 4.34
C THR A 20 -2.80 -17.69 4.69
N SER A 21 -2.20 -17.57 5.88
CA SER A 21 -1.48 -16.38 6.32
C SER A 21 -0.25 -16.10 5.45
N ASN A 22 0.55 -17.12 5.10
CA ASN A 22 1.71 -16.95 4.22
C ASN A 22 1.33 -16.49 2.80
N LYS A 23 0.23 -16.99 2.22
CA LYS A 23 -0.25 -16.52 0.91
C LYS A 23 -0.72 -15.06 0.96
N ALA A 24 -1.41 -14.68 2.04
CA ALA A 24 -1.86 -13.31 2.23
C ALA A 24 -0.70 -12.31 2.42
N MET A 25 0.32 -12.70 3.17
CA MET A 25 1.53 -11.89 3.36
C MET A 25 2.40 -11.80 2.09
N LYS A 26 2.48 -12.87 1.29
CA LYS A 26 3.15 -12.79 -0.02
C LYS A 26 2.42 -11.83 -0.97
N SER A 27 1.08 -11.88 -0.99
CA SER A 27 0.28 -10.97 -1.81
C SER A 27 0.45 -9.50 -1.40
N SER A 28 0.58 -9.20 -0.11
CA SER A 28 0.81 -7.83 0.34
C SER A 28 2.22 -7.33 -0.01
N GLY A 29 3.25 -8.18 0.09
CA GLY A 29 4.61 -7.82 -0.31
C GLY A 29 4.71 -7.40 -1.78
N TRP A 30 4.14 -8.19 -2.69
CA TRP A 30 4.09 -7.83 -4.11
C TRP A 30 3.24 -6.59 -4.41
N PHE A 31 2.15 -6.38 -3.67
CA PHE A 31 1.35 -5.17 -3.78
C PHE A 31 2.18 -3.91 -3.50
N PHE A 32 3.01 -3.93 -2.45
CA PHE A 32 3.91 -2.80 -2.13
C PHE A 32 4.96 -2.55 -3.21
N ILE A 33 5.56 -3.60 -3.78
CA ILE A 33 6.53 -3.48 -4.88
C ILE A 33 5.87 -2.85 -6.11
N LEU A 34 4.67 -3.31 -6.46
CA LEU A 34 3.92 -2.82 -7.61
C LEU A 34 3.55 -1.34 -7.47
N TRP A 35 2.97 -0.95 -6.34
CA TRP A 35 2.60 0.45 -6.11
C TRP A 35 3.80 1.37 -5.94
N GLY A 36 4.88 0.89 -5.32
CA GLY A 36 6.15 1.63 -5.27
C GLY A 36 6.75 1.87 -6.65
N SER A 37 6.67 0.89 -7.55
CA SER A 37 7.11 1.03 -8.95
C SER A 37 6.24 2.02 -9.71
N ILE A 38 4.92 1.96 -9.52
CA ILE A 38 3.98 2.94 -10.10
C ILE A 38 4.30 4.35 -9.62
N TRP A 39 4.61 4.54 -8.34
CA TRP A 39 4.99 5.84 -7.80
C TRP A 39 6.28 6.38 -8.43
N ILE A 40 7.32 5.54 -8.54
CA ILE A 40 8.58 5.94 -9.20
C ILE A 40 8.29 6.41 -10.62
N ILE A 41 7.56 5.61 -11.40
CA ILE A 41 7.25 5.93 -12.81
C ILE A 41 6.37 7.17 -12.89
N GLY A 42 5.25 7.21 -12.16
CA GLY A 42 4.26 8.28 -12.21
C GLY A 42 4.83 9.63 -11.82
N PHE A 43 5.61 9.68 -10.75
CA PHE A 43 6.25 10.93 -10.34
C PHE A 43 7.43 11.32 -11.24
N SER A 44 8.21 10.36 -11.74
CA SER A 44 9.33 10.67 -12.65
C SER A 44 8.81 11.23 -13.97
N VAL A 45 7.83 10.57 -14.58
CA VAL A 45 7.18 11.06 -15.81
C VAL A 45 6.49 12.39 -15.54
N GLY A 46 5.83 12.54 -14.38
CA GLY A 46 5.19 13.79 -13.98
C GLY A 46 6.13 14.99 -13.84
N GLN A 47 7.43 14.78 -13.60
CA GLN A 47 8.41 15.86 -13.59
C GLN A 47 8.71 16.41 -15.00
N PHE A 48 8.72 15.55 -16.01
CA PHE A 48 9.15 15.90 -17.36
C PHE A 48 7.99 16.18 -18.33
N PHE A 49 6.78 15.73 -18.00
CA PHE A 49 5.60 15.85 -18.85
C PHE A 49 4.47 16.62 -18.16
N ASN A 50 3.83 17.55 -18.88
CA ASN A 50 2.68 18.32 -18.38
C ASN A 50 1.38 17.50 -18.26
N ASN A 51 1.34 16.27 -18.78
CA ASN A 51 0.15 15.41 -18.80
C ASN A 51 0.02 14.54 -17.54
N PHE A 52 0.27 15.13 -16.36
CA PHE A 52 0.31 14.44 -15.07
C PHE A 52 -0.95 13.59 -14.82
N ASN A 53 -2.14 14.15 -15.08
CA ASN A 53 -3.42 13.48 -14.83
C ASN A 53 -3.63 12.24 -15.71
N ILE A 54 -3.23 12.30 -16.98
CA ILE A 54 -3.39 11.18 -17.93
C ILE A 54 -2.45 10.04 -17.52
N VAL A 55 -1.19 10.35 -17.21
CA VAL A 55 -0.18 9.38 -16.78
C VAL A 55 -0.65 8.65 -15.52
N TRP A 56 -1.08 9.39 -14.50
CA TRP A 56 -1.60 8.81 -13.27
C TRP A 56 -2.89 8.00 -13.48
N SER A 57 -3.78 8.43 -14.38
CA SER A 57 -4.99 7.66 -14.69
C SER A 57 -4.64 6.30 -15.29
N ILE A 58 -3.73 6.27 -16.28
CA ILE A 58 -3.27 5.02 -16.91
C ILE A 58 -2.58 4.11 -15.88
N LEU A 59 -1.68 4.68 -15.07
CA LEU A 59 -0.94 3.93 -14.07
C LEU A 59 -1.85 3.37 -12.97
N ASN A 60 -2.86 4.13 -12.51
CA ASN A 60 -3.83 3.65 -11.53
C ASN A 60 -4.69 2.52 -12.09
N ILE A 61 -5.17 2.64 -13.33
CA ILE A 61 -5.90 1.57 -14.01
C ILE A 61 -5.03 0.31 -14.09
N PHE A 62 -3.78 0.46 -14.53
CA PHE A 62 -2.82 -0.64 -14.60
C PHE A 62 -2.58 -1.26 -13.22
N GLY A 63 -2.39 -0.44 -12.19
CA GLY A 63 -2.17 -0.86 -10.81
C GLY A 63 -3.34 -1.64 -10.22
N ILE A 64 -4.57 -1.22 -10.50
CA ILE A 64 -5.78 -1.92 -10.08
C ILE A 64 -5.89 -3.27 -10.78
N ILE A 65 -5.74 -3.30 -12.12
CA ILE A 65 -5.84 -4.54 -12.92
C ILE A 65 -4.80 -5.57 -12.46
N THR A 66 -3.55 -5.14 -12.30
CA THR A 66 -2.46 -6.01 -11.86
C THR A 66 -2.64 -6.46 -10.41
N SER A 67 -3.15 -5.61 -9.52
CA SER A 67 -3.48 -6.00 -8.14
C SER A 67 -4.57 -7.08 -8.10
N ILE A 68 -5.63 -6.95 -8.91
CA ILE A 68 -6.69 -7.95 -9.03
C ILE A 68 -6.13 -9.26 -9.59
N PHE A 69 -5.29 -9.17 -10.62
CA PHE A 69 -4.64 -10.34 -11.22
C PHE A 69 -3.74 -11.07 -10.21
N LEU A 70 -2.89 -10.34 -9.48
CA LEU A 70 -2.04 -10.92 -8.44
C LEU A 70 -2.85 -11.61 -7.35
N SER A 71 -3.93 -10.98 -6.90
CA SER A 71 -4.82 -11.56 -5.91
C SER A 71 -5.42 -12.89 -6.43
N LYS A 72 -5.88 -12.92 -7.68
CA LYS A 72 -6.44 -14.13 -8.30
C LYS A 72 -5.41 -15.25 -8.45
N VAL A 73 -4.17 -14.92 -8.85
CA VAL A 73 -3.09 -15.90 -9.02
C VAL A 73 -2.61 -16.46 -7.69
N LEU A 74 -2.48 -15.62 -6.65
CA LEU A 74 -1.93 -16.02 -5.36
C LEU A 74 -2.94 -16.72 -4.44
N TYR A 75 -4.24 -16.37 -4.54
CA TYR A 75 -5.29 -16.97 -3.71
C TYR A 75 -5.98 -18.19 -4.34
N GLY A 76 -5.87 -18.37 -5.67
CA GLY A 76 -6.45 -19.52 -6.38
C GLY A 76 -7.98 -19.48 -6.52
N LYS A 77 -8.52 -20.22 -7.50
CA LYS A 77 -9.94 -20.19 -7.91
C LYS A 77 -10.96 -20.64 -6.83
N ASN A 78 -10.52 -21.34 -5.78
CA ASN A 78 -11.42 -22.07 -4.88
C ASN A 78 -11.70 -21.39 -3.53
N ASN A 79 -11.00 -20.31 -3.19
CA ASN A 79 -11.38 -19.53 -2.02
C ASN A 79 -12.45 -18.54 -2.45
N LYS A 80 -13.70 -18.81 -2.04
CA LYS A 80 -14.76 -17.79 -1.99
C LYS A 80 -14.11 -16.54 -1.41
N PHE A 81 -14.21 -15.41 -2.12
CA PHE A 81 -13.79 -14.08 -1.65
C PHE A 81 -14.63 -13.72 -0.42
N ILE A 82 -14.41 -14.39 0.69
CA ILE A 82 -14.88 -13.96 1.99
C ILE A 82 -14.01 -12.76 2.25
N PHE A 83 -14.48 -11.56 1.91
CA PHE A 83 -13.85 -10.32 2.32
C PHE A 83 -13.69 -10.40 3.83
N PRO A 84 -12.48 -10.68 4.36
CA PRO A 84 -12.33 -10.77 5.80
C PRO A 84 -12.70 -9.40 6.34
N LYS A 85 -13.40 -9.34 7.49
CA LYS A 85 -13.87 -8.09 8.11
C LYS A 85 -12.78 -7.01 8.17
N ILE A 86 -11.52 -7.41 8.23
CA ILE A 86 -10.35 -6.52 8.19
C ILE A 86 -10.17 -5.80 6.85
N LEU A 87 -10.37 -6.44 5.69
CA LEU A 87 -10.29 -5.77 4.38
C LEU A 87 -11.42 -4.77 4.21
N PHE A 88 -12.61 -5.07 4.71
CA PHE A 88 -13.72 -4.12 4.70
C PHE A 88 -13.43 -2.89 5.58
N LYS A 89 -12.84 -3.08 6.76
CA LYS A 89 -12.38 -1.96 7.61
C LYS A 89 -11.31 -1.12 6.92
N ILE A 90 -10.32 -1.75 6.29
CA ILE A 90 -9.28 -1.06 5.51
C ILE A 90 -9.91 -0.25 4.37
N PHE A 91 -10.85 -0.85 3.64
CA PHE A 91 -11.59 -0.16 2.58
C PHE A 91 -12.36 1.05 3.10
N LEU A 92 -13.09 0.93 4.22
CA LEU A 92 -13.80 2.05 4.82
C LEU A 92 -12.85 3.17 5.27
N ILE A 93 -11.70 2.84 5.85
CA ILE A 93 -10.67 3.82 6.22
C ILE A 93 -10.18 4.55 4.96
N SER A 94 -9.85 3.81 3.90
CA SER A 94 -9.40 4.41 2.63
C SER A 94 -10.46 5.34 2.03
N VAL A 95 -11.73 4.93 2.02
CA VAL A 95 -12.85 5.77 1.54
C VAL A 95 -12.99 7.04 2.39
N GLY A 96 -12.91 6.91 3.72
CA GLY A 96 -12.97 8.05 4.63
C GLY A 96 -11.84 9.06 4.39
N VAL A 97 -10.62 8.58 4.15
CA VAL A 97 -9.46 9.43 3.83
C VAL A 97 -9.63 10.12 2.47
N ILE A 98 -10.15 9.42 1.45
CA ILE A 98 -10.43 10.04 0.15
C ILE A 98 -11.47 11.16 0.27
N ILE A 99 -12.54 10.94 1.03
CA ILE A 99 -13.57 11.96 1.29
C ILE A 99 -12.95 13.16 2.02
N PHE A 100 -12.13 12.89 3.03
CA PHE A 100 -11.40 13.94 3.75
C PHE A 100 -10.51 14.75 2.81
N ASP A 101 -9.72 14.12 1.94
CA ASP A 101 -8.86 14.80 0.98
C ASP A 101 -9.66 15.70 0.02
N ILE A 102 -10.80 15.22 -0.49
CA ILE A 102 -11.70 16.01 -1.34
C ILE A 102 -12.19 17.26 -0.59
N ILE A 103 -12.59 17.12 0.67
CA ILE A 103 -13.05 18.24 1.51
C ILE A 103 -11.91 19.25 1.71
N ILE A 104 -10.69 18.79 2.02
CA ILE A 104 -9.52 19.68 2.18
C ILE A 104 -9.21 20.43 0.89
N ILE A 105 -9.19 19.74 -0.26
CA ILE A 105 -8.95 20.37 -1.56
C ILE A 105 -9.99 21.47 -1.83
N TRP A 106 -11.26 21.18 -1.53
CA TRP A 106 -12.35 22.12 -1.73
C TRP A 106 -12.29 23.32 -0.76
N MET A 107 -12.16 23.07 0.55
CA MET A 107 -12.14 24.11 1.58
C MET A 107 -10.94 25.04 1.47
N PHE A 108 -9.75 24.51 1.17
CA PHE A 108 -8.51 25.29 1.09
C PHE A 108 -8.14 25.72 -0.33
N ASN A 109 -8.98 25.41 -1.32
CA ASN A 109 -8.79 25.77 -2.72
C ASN A 109 -7.39 25.41 -3.24
N LEU A 110 -6.97 24.16 -3.01
CA LEU A 110 -5.65 23.67 -3.37
C LEU A 110 -5.53 23.55 -4.90
N LYS A 111 -5.04 24.62 -5.54
CA LYS A 111 -4.92 24.71 -7.01
C LYS A 111 -3.61 24.18 -7.58
N THR A 112 -2.55 24.11 -6.77
CA THR A 112 -1.23 23.66 -7.24
C THR A 112 -1.12 22.14 -7.16
N ILE A 113 -0.62 21.53 -8.24
CA ILE A 113 -0.38 20.08 -8.32
C ILE A 113 0.58 19.61 -7.22
N GLN A 114 1.52 20.48 -6.81
CA GLN A 114 2.44 20.25 -5.70
C GLN A 114 1.68 20.02 -4.38
N ASN A 115 0.73 20.89 -4.02
CA ASN A 115 -0.02 20.76 -2.77
C ASN A 115 -0.91 19.51 -2.79
N ILE A 116 -1.52 19.21 -3.93
CA ILE A 116 -2.31 17.98 -4.11
C ILE A 116 -1.42 16.74 -3.95
N THR A 117 -0.20 16.77 -4.50
CA THR A 117 0.76 15.68 -4.37
C THR A 117 1.18 15.46 -2.91
N LEU A 118 1.49 16.53 -2.18
CA LEU A 118 1.83 16.45 -0.75
C LEU A 118 0.67 15.87 0.06
N LEU A 119 -0.56 16.32 -0.21
CA LEU A 119 -1.75 15.80 0.44
C LEU A 119 -1.88 14.29 0.20
N ILE A 120 -1.77 13.83 -1.04
CA ILE A 120 -1.84 12.40 -1.38
C ILE A 120 -0.78 11.59 -0.63
N ILE A 121 0.47 12.08 -0.57
CA ILE A 121 1.56 11.38 0.13
C ILE A 121 1.27 11.30 1.64
N LEU A 122 0.85 12.41 2.26
CA LEU A 122 0.54 12.47 3.69
C LEU A 122 -0.67 11.61 4.05
N SER A 123 -1.73 11.65 3.24
CA SER A 123 -2.92 10.83 3.42
C SER A 123 -2.64 9.35 3.24
N THR A 124 -1.77 8.99 2.28
CA THR A 124 -1.27 7.63 2.13
C THR A 124 -0.46 7.18 3.36
N ALA A 125 0.40 8.05 3.88
CA ALA A 125 1.16 7.77 5.10
C ALA A 125 0.23 7.58 6.31
N LEU A 126 -0.80 8.42 6.46
CA LEU A 126 -1.81 8.29 7.51
C LEU A 126 -2.55 6.95 7.42
N CYS A 127 -2.97 6.53 6.22
CA CYS A 127 -3.56 5.22 5.99
C CYS A 127 -2.62 4.10 6.48
N TYR A 128 -1.35 4.12 6.07
CA TYR A 128 -0.39 3.10 6.52
C TYR A 128 -0.10 3.14 8.01
N PHE A 129 -0.12 4.32 8.62
CA PHE A 129 0.03 4.46 10.06
C PHE A 129 -1.13 3.78 10.80
N ILE A 130 -2.38 4.11 10.43
CA ILE A 130 -3.58 3.53 11.04
C ILE A 130 -3.59 2.01 10.85
N ILE A 131 -3.33 1.52 9.63
CA ILE A 131 -3.28 0.08 9.36
C ILE A 131 -2.13 -0.57 10.14
N GLY A 132 -0.99 0.10 10.26
CA GLY A 132 0.18 -0.38 10.96
C GLY A 132 -0.04 -0.57 12.46
N VAL A 133 -0.77 0.36 13.11
CA VAL A 133 -1.14 0.26 14.52
C VAL A 133 -1.92 -1.03 14.82
N PHE A 134 -2.75 -1.51 13.89
CA PHE A 134 -3.56 -2.71 14.10
C PHE A 134 -2.93 -4.01 13.57
N ASN A 135 -2.04 -3.95 12.56
CA ASN A 135 -1.56 -5.15 11.87
C ASN A 135 -0.05 -5.39 11.97
N ASN A 136 0.79 -4.36 11.73
CA ASN A 136 2.23 -4.57 11.52
C ASN A 136 3.04 -3.28 11.71
N ASN A 137 4.02 -3.33 12.63
CA ASN A 137 4.95 -2.24 12.90
C ASN A 137 5.74 -1.77 11.67
N LEU A 138 5.98 -2.63 10.68
CA LEU A 138 6.64 -2.23 9.43
C LEU A 138 5.87 -1.13 8.68
N LEU A 139 4.53 -1.15 8.74
CA LEU A 139 3.71 -0.12 8.09
C LEU A 139 3.76 1.22 8.83
N ILE A 140 3.98 1.19 10.15
CA ILE A 140 4.21 2.40 10.95
C ILE A 140 5.55 3.02 10.53
N ILE A 141 6.60 2.21 10.42
CA ILE A 141 7.92 2.68 9.95
C ILE A 141 7.81 3.27 8.54
N LEU A 142 7.12 2.58 7.63
CA LEU A 142 6.86 3.10 6.29
C LEU A 142 6.11 4.45 6.33
N ALA A 143 5.07 4.57 7.14
CA ALA A 143 4.32 5.83 7.28
C ALA A 143 5.21 6.98 7.77
N ILE A 144 6.04 6.72 8.79
CA ILE A 144 6.99 7.71 9.31
C ILE A 144 8.00 8.11 8.22
N LEU A 145 8.54 7.15 7.47
CA LEU A 145 9.45 7.43 6.36
C LEU A 145 8.79 8.28 5.27
N LEU A 146 7.54 7.97 4.90
CA LEU A 146 6.79 8.75 3.91
C LEU A 146 6.59 10.19 4.38
N VAL A 147 6.18 10.41 5.63
CA VAL A 147 6.03 11.77 6.19
C VAL A 147 7.38 12.49 6.21
N PHE A 148 8.43 11.82 6.69
CA PHE A 148 9.77 12.38 6.76
C PHE A 148 10.30 12.83 5.39
N PHE A 149 10.20 11.95 4.39
CA PHE A 149 10.60 12.29 3.01
C PHE A 149 9.70 13.34 2.39
N CYS A 150 8.40 13.34 2.65
CA CYS A 150 7.49 14.38 2.18
C CYS A 150 7.91 15.77 2.68
N ILE A 151 8.19 15.89 3.99
CA ILE A 151 8.64 17.14 4.62
C ILE A 151 9.99 17.59 4.05
N ILE A 152 10.96 16.68 3.93
CA ILE A 152 12.28 16.99 3.36
C ILE A 152 12.17 17.43 1.90
N GLY A 153 11.40 16.70 1.10
CA GLY A 153 11.16 17.01 -0.30
C GLY A 153 10.53 18.38 -0.47
N TYR A 154 9.57 18.73 0.38
CA TYR A 154 8.92 20.04 0.36
C TYR A 154 9.89 21.18 0.72
N ILE A 155 10.66 21.04 1.81
CA ILE A 155 11.53 22.10 2.31
C ILE A 155 12.74 22.33 1.40
N PHE A 156 13.40 21.24 0.95
CA PHE A 156 14.69 21.33 0.27
C PHE A 156 14.60 21.14 -1.25
N PHE A 157 13.58 20.44 -1.74
CA PHE A 157 13.51 19.98 -3.14
C PHE A 157 12.20 20.34 -3.85
N ILE A 158 11.54 21.45 -3.50
CA ILE A 158 10.22 21.81 -4.07
C ILE A 158 10.16 21.79 -5.61
N LYS A 159 11.26 22.19 -6.28
CA LYS A 159 11.39 22.18 -7.75
C LYS A 159 11.49 20.77 -8.34
N TYR A 160 12.04 19.84 -7.59
CA TYR A 160 12.23 18.43 -7.96
C TYR A 160 11.36 17.50 -7.10
N LEU A 161 10.27 18.04 -6.54
CA LEU A 161 9.46 17.36 -5.54
C LEU A 161 8.95 16.02 -6.06
N TYR A 162 8.53 15.96 -7.34
CA TYR A 162 8.03 14.74 -7.93
C TYR A 162 9.14 13.68 -8.02
N LEU A 163 10.29 14.00 -8.61
CA LEU A 163 11.42 13.06 -8.66
C LEU A 163 11.84 12.60 -7.26
N PHE A 164 11.94 13.53 -6.31
CA PHE A 164 12.29 13.21 -4.94
C PHE A 164 11.26 12.28 -4.30
N ALA A 165 9.96 12.57 -4.44
CA ALA A 165 8.88 11.74 -3.92
C ALA A 165 8.87 10.36 -4.59
N GLY A 166 9.01 10.29 -5.92
CA GLY A 166 9.10 9.04 -6.66
C GLY A 166 10.22 8.15 -6.14
N VAL A 167 11.43 8.68 -6.05
CA VAL A 167 12.60 7.92 -5.58
C VAL A 167 12.45 7.57 -4.10
N SER A 168 12.21 8.53 -3.21
CA SER A 168 12.22 8.30 -1.76
C SER A 168 11.00 7.49 -1.30
N CYS A 169 9.79 7.94 -1.63
CA CYS A 169 8.55 7.29 -1.20
C CYS A 169 8.31 5.99 -1.97
N GLY A 170 8.55 5.98 -3.29
CA GLY A 170 8.41 4.77 -4.10
C GLY A 170 9.42 3.69 -3.71
N SER A 171 10.69 4.03 -3.46
CA SER A 171 11.66 3.04 -2.98
C SER A 171 11.35 2.53 -1.58
N SER A 172 10.80 3.38 -0.70
CA SER A 172 10.36 2.95 0.64
C SER A 172 9.24 1.91 0.57
N LEU A 173 8.30 2.07 -0.37
CA LEU A 173 7.27 1.08 -0.64
C LEU A 173 7.87 -0.24 -1.16
N ILE A 174 8.76 -0.18 -2.15
CA ILE A 174 9.44 -1.37 -2.70
C ILE A 174 10.21 -2.10 -1.60
N LEU A 175 11.02 -1.38 -0.82
CA LEU A 175 11.81 -1.94 0.27
C LEU A 175 10.91 -2.59 1.32
N THR A 176 9.80 -1.97 1.69
CA THR A 176 8.80 -2.57 2.58
C THR A 176 8.23 -3.86 1.99
N GLY A 177 7.92 -3.87 0.70
CA GLY A 177 7.45 -5.07 -0.01
C GLY A 177 8.47 -6.21 0.02
N VAL A 178 9.74 -5.92 -0.28
CA VAL A 178 10.85 -6.89 -0.23
C VAL A 178 11.06 -7.42 1.18
N LEU A 179 11.03 -6.56 2.21
CA LEU A 179 11.14 -6.98 3.61
C LEU A 179 9.99 -7.92 4.02
N ILE A 180 8.77 -7.65 3.56
CA ILE A 180 7.61 -8.52 3.80
C ILE A 180 7.81 -9.88 3.11
N LEU A 181 8.35 -9.90 1.89
CA LEU A 181 8.63 -11.14 1.17
C LEU A 181 9.74 -11.97 1.84
N ASN A 182 10.88 -11.35 2.18
CA ASN A 182 12.03 -12.02 2.78
C ASN A 182 11.73 -12.59 4.18
N LYS A 183 10.90 -11.90 4.98
CA LYS A 183 10.45 -12.39 6.29
C LYS A 183 9.62 -13.68 6.20
N ASN A 184 9.12 -14.02 5.01
CA ASN A 184 8.38 -15.26 4.77
C ASN A 184 9.26 -16.43 4.32
N GLU A 185 10.48 -16.20 3.82
CA GLU A 185 11.40 -17.27 3.40
C GLU A 185 12.19 -17.87 4.57
N THR A 186 12.25 -17.15 5.70
CA THR A 186 13.01 -17.53 6.90
C THR A 186 12.16 -18.23 7.98
N ARG A 187 10.93 -18.68 7.67
CA ARG A 187 9.93 -19.26 8.61
C ARG A 187 9.23 -20.52 8.09
#